data_AF-A0A1G7RII7-F1
#
_entry.id   AF-A0A1G7RII7-F1
#
_cell.length_a   1.000
_cell.length_b   1.000
_cell.length_c   1.000
_cell.angle_alpha   90.00
_cell.angle_beta   90.00
_cell.angle_gamma   90.00
#
_symmetry.space_group_name_H-M   'P 1'
#
loop_
_entity.id
_entity.type
_entity.pdbx_description
1 polymer ?
#
loop_
_entity_poly.entity_id
_entity_poly.type
_entity_poly.pdbx_seq_one_letter_code
_entity_poly.pdbx_strand_id
1 'polypeptide(L)' 'MKDLEVLTRYKAWADGQFLSALYSLPEAELTAPRPIVFGSLIRTLNHAYQMDYVWKCHLLGKSHGLTTRNPEDCPD' A
#
# COMPACT_ATOMS: atom_id res chain seq x y z
N MET A 1 -8.11 4.76 -22.45
CA MET A 1 -7.22 3.60 -22.22
C MET A 1 -5.77 4.02 -22.01
N LYS A 2 -5.20 4.89 -22.87
CA LYS A 2 -3.80 5.36 -22.73
C LYS A 2 -3.47 5.95 -21.34
N ASP A 3 -4.39 6.73 -20.76
CA ASP A 3 -4.16 7.32 -19.43
C ASP A 3 -4.11 6.26 -18.32
N LEU A 4 -4.93 5.21 -18.40
CA LEU A 4 -4.92 4.11 -17.45
C LEU A 4 -3.60 3.33 -17.52
N GLU A 5 -3.08 3.08 -18.72
CA GLU A 5 -1.77 2.43 -18.90
C GLU A 5 -0.62 3.29 -18.37
N VAL A 6 -0.65 4.60 -18.62
CA VAL A 6 0.36 5.54 -18.10
C VAL A 6 0.32 5.58 -16.58
N LEU A 7 -0.87 5.73 -15.98
CA LEU A 7 -1.03 5.79 -14.53
C LEU A 7 -0.65 4.48 -13.83
N THR A 8 -0.99 3.33 -14.41
CA THR A 8 -0.60 2.03 -13.85
C THR A 8 0.90 1.77 -13.96
N ARG A 9 1.55 2.15 -15.06
CA ARG A 9 3.02 2.11 -15.18
C ARG A 9 3.70 3.06 -14.19
N TYR A 10 3.18 4.27 -14.06
CA TYR A 10 3.68 5.25 -13.10
C TYR A 10 3.56 4.74 -11.66
N LYS A 11 2.40 4.17 -11.31
CA LYS A 11 2.19 3.56 -9.99
C LYS A 11 3.20 2.44 -9.71
N ALA A 12 3.40 1.54 -10.67
CA ALA A 12 4.38 0.45 -10.54
C ALA A 12 5.81 0.98 -10.34
N TRP A 13 6.20 2.04 -11.05
CA TRP A 13 7.48 2.70 -10.84
C TRP A 13 7.58 3.33 -9.44
N ALA A 14 6.57 4.09 -9.01
CA ALA A 14 6.55 4.75 -7.72
C ALA A 14 6.61 3.73 -6.56
N ASP A 15 5.89 2.62 -6.67
CA ASP A 15 5.95 1.52 -5.70
C ASP A 15 7.33 0.89 -5.65
N GLY A 16 7.97 0.68 -6.81
CA GLY A 16 9.33 0.17 -6.87
C GLY A 16 10.33 1.07 -6.13
N GLN A 17 10.25 2.39 -6.35
CA GLN A 17 11.09 3.36 -5.64
C GLN A 17 10.84 3.34 -4.12
N PHE A 18 9.57 3.32 -3.73
CA PHE A 18 9.17 3.36 -2.32
C PHE A 18 9.56 2.08 -1.57
N LEU A 19 9.23 0.92 -2.14
CA LEU A 19 9.60 -0.38 -1.56
C LEU A 19 11.12 -0.54 -1.49
N SER A 20 11.87 -0.12 -2.52
CA SER A 20 13.34 -0.17 -2.48
C SER A 20 13.92 0.67 -1.34
N ALA A 21 13.34 1.82 -1.03
CA ALA A 21 13.77 2.63 0.11
C ALA A 21 13.54 1.91 1.44
N LEU A 22 12.39 1.25 1.59
CA LEU A 22 12.05 0.52 2.81
C LEU A 22 12.87 -0.75 3.00
N TYR A 23 13.19 -1.46 1.91
CA TYR A 23 14.05 -2.64 1.93
C TYR A 23 15.48 -2.35 2.43
N SER A 24 15.91 -1.08 2.40
CA SER A 24 17.21 -0.67 2.95
C SER A 24 17.19 -0.43 4.46
N LEU A 25 16.01 -0.43 5.09
CA LEU A 25 15.86 -0.25 6.53
C LEU A 25 15.97 -1.59 7.27
N PRO A 26 16.48 -1.59 8.52
CA PRO A 26 16.30 -2.72 9.42
C PRO A 26 14.81 -3.03 9.62
N GLU A 27 14.47 -4.31 9.72
CA GLU A 27 13.08 -4.77 9.93
C GLU A 27 12.42 -4.10 11.14
N ALA A 28 13.17 -3.91 12.24
CA ALA A 28 12.70 -3.23 13.43
C ALA A 28 12.22 -1.78 13.17
N GLU A 29 12.77 -1.09 12.17
CA GLU A 29 12.36 0.27 11.82
C GLU A 29 10.99 0.31 11.11
N LEU A 30 10.56 -0.81 10.51
CA LEU A 30 9.27 -0.93 9.83
C LEU A 30 8.12 -0.96 10.84
N THR A 31 8.34 -1.63 11.97
CA THR A 31 7.35 -1.83 13.04
C THR A 31 7.44 -0.81 14.16
N ALA A 32 8.58 -0.14 14.31
CA ALA A 32 8.82 0.86 15.35
C ALA A 32 7.68 1.92 15.41
N PRO A 33 7.18 2.25 16.62
CA PRO A 33 6.20 3.30 16.80
C PRO A 33 6.70 4.66 16.30
N ARG A 34 5.87 5.34 15.51
CA ARG A 34 6.13 6.68 14.96
C ARG A 34 4.90 7.58 15.13
N PRO A 35 5.07 8.90 15.30
CA PRO A 35 3.96 9.85 15.39
C PRO A 35 3.35 10.15 14.01
N ILE A 36 2.88 9.12 13.32
CA ILE A 36 2.23 9.17 12.00
C ILE A 36 0.84 8.53 12.11
N VAL A 37 -0.04 8.79 11.13
CA VAL A 37 -1.47 8.40 11.17
C VAL A 37 -1.66 6.91 11.48
N PHE A 38 -0.82 6.04 10.93
CA PHE A 38 -0.92 4.59 11.12
C PHE A 38 0.08 4.04 12.16
N GLY A 39 0.76 4.90 12.92
CA GLY A 39 1.61 4.49 14.05
C GLY A 39 2.91 3.76 13.70
N SER A 40 3.06 3.17 12.52
CA SER A 40 4.30 2.54 12.04
C SER A 40 4.38 2.57 10.50
N LEU A 41 5.57 2.31 9.95
CA LEU A 41 5.75 2.27 8.50
C LEU A 41 4.99 1.10 7.88
N ILE A 42 5.05 -0.08 8.49
CA ILE A 42 4.38 -1.28 7.96
C ILE A 42 2.85 -1.10 7.90
N ARG A 43 2.25 -0.47 8.93
CA ARG A 43 0.81 -0.15 8.93
C ARG A 43 0.45 0.89 7.87
N THR A 44 1.32 1.85 7.63
CA THR A 44 1.14 2.83 6.55
C THR A 44 1.18 2.15 5.18
N LEU A 45 2.10 1.20 4.97
CA LEU A 45 2.20 0.42 3.74
C LEU A 45 0.97 -0.45 3.53
N ASN A 46 0.51 -1.14 4.57
CA ASN A 46 -0.67 -1.98 4.49
C ASN A 46 -1.89 -1.17 4.04
N HIS A 47 -2.07 0.05 4.56
CA HIS A 47 -3.14 0.93 4.11
C HIS A 47 -3.04 1.27 2.60
N ALA A 48 -1.85 1.66 2.13
CA ALA A 48 -1.65 1.96 0.70
C ALA A 48 -1.94 0.73 -0.18
N TYR A 49 -1.42 -0.44 0.19
CA TYR A 49 -1.66 -1.70 -0.50
C TYR A 49 -3.14 -2.07 -0.57
N GLN A 50 -3.88 -1.93 0.53
CA GLN A 50 -5.31 -2.23 0.55
C GLN A 50 -6.09 -1.30 -0.38
N MET A 51 -5.74 -0.02 -0.46
CA MET A 51 -6.39 0.90 -1.40
C MET A 51 -6.06 0.55 -2.85
N ASP A 52 -4.82 0.15 -3.16
CA ASP A 52 -4.46 -0.35 -4.49
C ASP A 52 -5.27 -1.59 -4.87
N TYR A 53 -5.46 -2.50 -3.92
CA TYR A 53 -6.29 -3.70 -4.10
C TYR A 53 -7.76 -3.34 -4.37
N VAL A 54 -8.33 -2.38 -3.62
CA VAL A 54 -9.69 -1.87 -3.85
C VAL A 54 -9.83 -1.30 -5.25
N TRP A 55 -8.92 -0.43 -5.68
CA TRP A 55 -8.95 0.16 -7.03
C TRP A 55 -8.78 -0.89 -8.13
N LYS A 56 -7.86 -1.85 -7.94
CA LYS A 56 -7.70 -2.98 -8.86
C LYS A 56 -8.99 -3.79 -8.98
N CYS A 57 -9.66 -4.09 -7.87
CA CYS A 57 -10.95 -4.78 -7.88
C CYS A 57 -12.02 -4.00 -8.65
N HIS A 58 -12.13 -2.68 -8.43
CA HIS A 58 -13.05 -1.84 -9.19
C HIS A 58 -12.74 -1.84 -10.71
N LEU A 59 -11.46 -1.74 -11.09
CA LEU A 59 -11.04 -1.79 -12.50
C LEU A 59 -11.34 -3.15 -13.16
N LEU A 60 -11.32 -4.24 -12.38
CA LEU A 60 -11.59 -5.60 -12.84
C LEU A 60 -13.05 -6.01 -12.70
N GLY A 61 -13.93 -5.16 -12.17
CA GLY A 61 -15.33 -5.50 -11.88
C GLY A 61 -15.48 -6.59 -10.80
N LYS A 62 -14.53 -6.70 -9.88
CA LYS A 62 -14.52 -7.68 -8.79
C LYS A 62 -14.85 -7.03 -7.44
N SER A 63 -15.43 -7.78 -6.52
CA SER A 63 -15.58 -7.34 -5.12
C SER A 63 -14.24 -7.42 -4.39
N HIS A 64 -13.93 -6.42 -3.55
CA HIS A 64 -12.71 -6.38 -2.74
C HIS A 64 -12.89 -6.95 -1.32
N GLY A 65 -14.11 -7.16 -0.83
CA GLY A 65 -14.37 -7.76 0.49
C GLY A 65 -13.99 -6.93 1.72
N LEU A 66 -13.16 -5.88 1.59
CA LEU A 66 -12.86 -4.96 2.69
C LEU A 66 -14.11 -4.18 3.15
N THR A 67 -14.35 -4.19 4.46
CA THR A 67 -15.49 -3.51 5.11
C THR A 67 -15.09 -2.23 5.85
N THR A 68 -13.78 -1.99 6.03
CA THR A 68 -13.21 -0.81 6.68
C THR A 68 -11.98 -0.32 5.92
N ARG A 69 -11.68 0.97 6.06
CA ARG A 69 -10.49 1.62 5.49
C ARG A 69 -9.20 1.37 6.30
N ASN A 70 -9.34 0.86 7.52
CA ASN A 70 -8.24 0.52 8.42
C ASN A 70 -8.56 -0.78 9.16
N PRO A 71 -8.42 -1.95 8.51
CA PRO A 71 -8.53 -3.24 9.14
C PRO A 71 -7.47 -3.40 10.24
N GLU A 72 -7.79 -4.15 11.28
CA GLU A 72 -6.80 -4.51 12.31
C GLU A 72 -5.73 -5.46 11.77
N ASP A 73 -6.08 -6.24 10.74
CA ASP A 73 -5.18 -7.17 10.06
C ASP A 73 -4.07 -6.42 9.29
N CYS A 74 -2.85 -6.54 9.80
CA CYS A 74 -1.64 -5.96 9.26
C CYS A 74 -0.48 -6.94 9.49
N PRO A 75 0.42 -7.15 8.51
CA PRO A 75 1.65 -7.88 8.76
C PRO A 75 2.43 -7.26 9.91
N ASP A 76 2.98 -8.14 10.76
CA ASP A 76 4.04 -7.79 11.70
C ASP A 76 5.33 -7.45 10.93
#